data_AF-A0A3D2RTQ9-F1
#
_entry.id   AF-A0A3D2RTQ9-F1
#
_cell.length_a   1.000
_cell.length_b   1.000
_cell.length_c   1.000
_cell.angle_alpha   90.00
_cell.angle_beta   90.00
_cell.angle_gamma   90.00
#
_symmetry.space_group_name_H-M   'P 1'
#
loop_
_entity.id
_entity.type
_entity.pdbx_description
1 polymer ?
#
loop_
_entity_poly.entity_id
_entity_poly.type
_entity_poly.pdbx_seq_one_letter_code
_entity_poly.pdbx_strand_id
1 'polypeptide(L)'
;CAAVREAVGPEIEIVIDVHTRLDPPDTIRLGRKLNAYDPFFIEDPLRCENPQSYRLVRQQVPCPLAIGEHFATKWEFRQLIEEELLDYARIDLCIVGGLTEARKIANWCETHYIKIVPHNPLG
;
A
#
# COMPACT_ATOMS: atom_id res chain seq x y z
N CYS A 1 0.63 -2.26 -18.42
CA CYS A 1 0.57 -0.83 -18.05
C CYS A 1 0.78 0.11 -19.23
N ALA A 2 1.73 -0.14 -20.14
CA ALA A 2 1.99 0.74 -21.29
C ALA A 2 0.71 1.15 -22.08
N ALA A 3 -0.08 0.18 -22.55
CA ALA A 3 -1.30 0.46 -23.30
C ALA A 3 -2.35 1.27 -22.51
N VAL A 4 -2.45 1.05 -21.19
CA VAL A 4 -3.38 1.81 -20.33
C VAL A 4 -2.89 3.25 -20.20
N ARG A 5 -1.60 3.44 -19.89
CA ARG A 5 -0.97 4.76 -19.77
C ARG A 5 -1.07 5.57 -21.06
N GLU A 6 -0.91 4.92 -22.21
CA GLU A 6 -1.10 5.54 -23.53
C GLU A 6 -2.56 5.97 -23.76
N ALA A 7 -3.52 5.14 -23.34
CA ALA A 7 -4.94 5.43 -23.52
C ALA A 7 -5.49 6.53 -22.60
N VAL A 8 -5.05 6.57 -21.33
CA VAL A 8 -5.58 7.51 -20.32
C VAL A 8 -4.76 8.79 -20.20
N GLY A 9 -3.55 8.81 -20.75
CA GLY A 9 -2.63 9.95 -20.67
C GLY A 9 -1.87 10.05 -19.33
N PRO A 10 -1.06 11.10 -19.17
CA PRO A 10 -0.23 11.29 -17.97
C PRO A 10 -1.00 11.82 -16.76
N GLU A 11 -2.13 12.50 -16.97
CA GLU A 11 -2.89 13.18 -15.90
C GLU A 11 -3.73 12.22 -15.04
N ILE A 12 -4.04 11.03 -15.55
CA ILE A 12 -4.89 10.06 -14.85
C ILE A 12 -4.02 9.16 -13.97
N GLU A 13 -4.28 9.15 -12.68
CA GLU A 13 -3.57 8.28 -11.74
C GLU A 13 -3.88 6.80 -12.00
N ILE A 14 -2.84 5.95 -11.99
CA ILE A 14 -2.97 4.50 -12.17
C ILE A 14 -2.58 3.79 -10.90
N VAL A 15 -3.53 3.04 -10.34
CA VAL A 15 -3.29 2.13 -9.21
C VAL A 15 -3.07 0.71 -9.74
N ILE A 16 -2.08 0.01 -9.19
CA ILE A 16 -1.79 -1.38 -9.54
C ILE A 16 -2.03 -2.26 -8.33
N ASP A 17 -3.03 -3.12 -8.42
CA ASP A 17 -3.38 -4.04 -7.35
C ASP A 17 -2.87 -5.46 -7.65
N VAL A 18 -2.08 -5.98 -6.71
CA VAL A 18 -1.37 -7.26 -6.80
C VAL A 18 -2.10 -8.37 -6.02
N HIS A 19 -2.97 -8.04 -5.07
CA HIS A 19 -3.70 -8.98 -4.20
C HIS A 19 -2.81 -10.04 -3.52
N THR A 20 -1.66 -9.65 -2.94
CA THR A 20 -0.77 -10.51 -2.13
C THR A 20 -0.12 -11.71 -2.87
N ARG A 21 -0.08 -11.67 -4.21
CA ARG A 21 0.32 -12.83 -5.04
C ARG A 21 1.82 -12.93 -5.34
N LEU A 22 2.62 -11.97 -4.88
CA LEU A 22 4.04 -11.90 -5.23
C LEU A 22 4.93 -12.14 -4.02
N ASP A 23 6.13 -12.64 -4.31
CA ASP A 23 7.23 -12.70 -3.36
C ASP A 23 8.09 -11.42 -3.45
N PRO A 24 8.97 -11.15 -2.47
CA PRO A 24 9.80 -9.94 -2.48
C PRO A 24 10.62 -9.73 -3.76
N PRO A 25 11.30 -10.74 -4.33
CA PRO A 25 12.07 -10.55 -5.57
C PRO A 25 11.19 -10.16 -6.77
N ASP A 26 10.00 -10.75 -6.87
CA ASP A 26 9.06 -10.48 -7.96
C ASP A 26 8.42 -9.10 -7.81
N THR A 27 8.09 -8.71 -6.59
CA THR A 27 7.61 -7.36 -6.27
C THR A 27 8.65 -6.31 -6.66
N ILE A 28 9.92 -6.52 -6.32
CA ILE A 28 11.01 -5.61 -6.69
C ILE A 28 11.15 -5.51 -8.22
N ARG A 29 11.10 -6.66 -8.90
CA ARG A 29 11.16 -6.70 -10.36
C ARG A 29 9.98 -5.98 -11.00
N LEU A 30 8.78 -6.14 -10.44
CA LEU A 30 7.57 -5.48 -10.92
C LEU A 30 7.67 -3.97 -10.70
N GLY A 31 7.98 -3.51 -9.49
CA GLY A 31 8.09 -2.09 -9.14
C GLY A 31 9.08 -1.35 -10.04
N ARG A 32 10.26 -1.93 -10.30
CA ARG A 32 11.24 -1.33 -11.23
C ARG A 32 10.72 -1.18 -12.65
N LYS A 33 9.93 -2.14 -13.15
CA LYS A 33 9.32 -2.05 -14.48
C LYS A 33 8.17 -1.05 -14.51
N LEU A 34 7.39 -0.99 -13.44
CA LEU A 34 6.24 -0.10 -13.32
C LEU A 34 6.64 1.36 -13.17
N ASN A 35 7.81 1.65 -12.59
CA ASN A 35 8.31 3.00 -12.40
C ASN A 35 8.29 3.87 -13.67
N ALA A 36 8.52 3.28 -14.84
CA ALA A 36 8.48 3.99 -16.12
C ALA A 36 7.07 4.49 -16.52
N TYR A 37 6.02 4.03 -15.83
CA TYR A 37 4.63 4.37 -16.11
C TYR A 37 3.97 5.18 -14.99
N ASP A 38 4.76 5.59 -13.99
CA ASP A 38 4.34 6.44 -12.87
C ASP A 38 3.04 5.96 -12.21
N PRO A 39 3.05 4.80 -11.52
CA PRO A 39 1.89 4.34 -10.79
C PRO A 39 1.69 5.17 -9.53
N PHE A 40 0.44 5.50 -9.23
CA PHE A 40 0.07 6.24 -8.03
C PHE A 40 0.44 5.47 -6.76
N PHE A 41 0.16 4.16 -6.74
CA PHE A 41 0.72 3.20 -5.80
C PHE A 41 0.57 1.76 -6.30
N ILE A 42 1.34 0.86 -5.69
CA ILE A 42 1.19 -0.60 -5.79
C ILE A 42 0.52 -1.08 -4.51
N GLU A 43 -0.63 -1.74 -4.67
CA GLU A 43 -1.46 -2.25 -3.58
C GLU A 43 -1.10 -3.70 -3.25
N ASP A 44 -0.98 -3.97 -1.95
CA ASP A 44 -0.79 -5.29 -1.36
C ASP A 44 0.14 -6.21 -2.18
N PRO A 45 1.39 -5.80 -2.45
CA PRO A 45 2.33 -6.65 -3.17
C PRO A 45 2.69 -7.89 -2.35
N LEU A 46 2.82 -7.65 -1.04
CA LEU A 46 3.12 -8.52 0.08
C LEU A 46 1.90 -9.26 0.62
N ARG A 47 2.09 -10.50 1.05
CA ARG A 47 1.38 -11.04 2.21
C ARG A 47 1.75 -10.26 3.49
N CYS A 48 0.77 -10.02 4.35
CA CYS A 48 0.87 -9.08 5.47
C CYS A 48 1.47 -9.70 6.75
N GLU A 49 1.69 -11.01 6.77
CA GLU A 49 2.13 -11.79 7.94
C GLU A 49 3.58 -11.51 8.35
N ASN A 50 4.42 -10.95 7.46
CA ASN A 50 5.84 -10.71 7.70
C ASN A 50 6.27 -9.27 7.33
N PRO A 51 6.21 -8.32 8.29
CA PRO A 51 6.66 -6.93 8.08
C PRO A 51 8.12 -6.79 7.65
N GLN A 52 9.00 -7.72 8.02
CA GLN A 52 10.40 -7.69 7.63
C GLN A 52 10.58 -7.82 6.10
N SER A 53 9.67 -8.52 5.43
CA SER A 53 9.66 -8.60 3.97
C SER A 53 9.40 -7.24 3.32
N TYR A 54 8.56 -6.40 3.94
CA TYR A 54 8.30 -5.05 3.46
C TYR A 54 9.50 -4.13 3.60
N ARG A 55 10.37 -4.29 4.62
CA ARG A 55 11.64 -3.55 4.70
C ARG A 55 12.51 -3.77 3.47
N LEU A 56 12.64 -5.03 3.04
CA LEU A 56 13.44 -5.38 1.86
C LEU A 56 12.87 -4.75 0.59
N VAL A 57 11.54 -4.81 0.44
CA VAL A 57 10.83 -4.22 -0.70
C VAL A 57 10.95 -2.71 -0.70
N ARG A 58 10.74 -2.05 0.44
CA ARG A 58 10.78 -0.59 0.59
C ARG A 58 12.12 0.00 0.15
N GLN A 59 13.22 -0.70 0.43
CA GLN A 59 14.57 -0.25 0.04
C GLN A 59 14.85 -0.34 -1.47
N GLN A 60 14.05 -1.09 -2.23
CA GLN A 60 14.38 -1.47 -3.61
C GLN A 60 13.29 -1.17 -4.64
N VAL A 61 12.07 -0.90 -4.18
CA VAL A 61 10.94 -0.51 -5.02
C VAL A 61 10.84 1.02 -5.05
N PRO A 62 10.94 1.64 -6.25
CA PRO A 62 10.84 3.08 -6.38
C PRO A 62 9.40 3.61 -6.37
N CYS A 63 8.41 2.73 -6.52
CA CYS A 63 7.00 3.11 -6.58
C CYS A 63 6.39 3.22 -5.18
N PRO A 64 5.38 4.09 -4.98
CA PRO A 64 4.66 4.15 -3.71
C PRO A 64 3.94 2.85 -3.39
N LEU A 65 3.86 2.50 -2.09
CA LEU A 65 3.23 1.28 -1.60
C LEU A 65 1.96 1.59 -0.81
N ALA A 66 0.87 0.89 -1.14
CA ALA A 66 -0.38 0.91 -0.38
C ALA A 66 -0.62 -0.43 0.29
N ILE A 67 -0.76 -0.42 1.62
CA ILE A 67 -0.83 -1.65 2.43
C ILE A 67 -1.84 -1.49 3.55
N GLY A 68 -2.57 -2.56 3.87
CA GLY A 68 -3.22 -2.71 5.18
C GLY A 68 -4.69 -3.10 5.20
N GLU A 69 -5.28 -3.49 4.06
CA GLU A 69 -6.70 -3.88 4.02
C GLU A 69 -7.01 -5.13 4.85
N HIS A 70 -6.02 -5.99 5.05
CA HIS A 70 -6.15 -7.21 5.85
C HIS A 70 -5.95 -6.99 7.36
N PHE A 71 -5.52 -5.80 7.80
CA PHE A 71 -5.20 -5.55 9.20
C PHE A 71 -6.45 -5.27 10.04
N ALA A 72 -6.65 -6.08 11.07
CA ALA A 72 -7.81 -6.03 11.95
C ALA A 72 -7.64 -5.08 13.14
N THR A 73 -6.41 -4.66 13.45
CA THR A 73 -6.13 -3.78 14.59
C THR A 73 -4.97 -2.83 14.33
N LYS A 74 -4.90 -1.72 15.08
CA LYS A 74 -3.76 -0.78 15.04
C LYS A 74 -2.40 -1.42 15.34
N TRP A 75 -2.38 -2.59 16.00
CA TRP A 75 -1.15 -3.27 16.38
C TRP A 75 -0.42 -3.85 15.17
N GLU A 76 -1.15 -4.25 14.15
CA GLU A 76 -0.59 -4.75 12.90
C GLU A 76 -0.02 -3.60 12.07
N PHE A 77 -0.71 -2.44 12.07
CA PHE A 77 -0.21 -1.22 11.43
C PHE A 77 1.03 -0.64 12.10
N ARG A 78 1.17 -0.81 13.43
CA ARG A 78 2.23 -0.18 14.24
C ARG A 78 3.60 -0.27 13.58
N GLN A 79 4.05 -1.48 13.26
CA GLN A 79 5.42 -1.68 12.77
C GLN A 79 5.63 -1.05 11.40
N LEU A 80 4.63 -1.15 10.50
CA LEU A 80 4.75 -0.57 9.16
C LEU A 80 4.72 0.97 9.18
N ILE A 81 3.98 1.57 10.13
CA ILE A 81 3.93 3.02 10.33
C ILE A 81 5.22 3.52 10.99
N GLU A 82 5.62 2.92 12.12
CA GLU A 82 6.80 3.35 12.89
C GLU A 82 8.09 3.27 12.05
N GLU A 83 8.16 2.34 11.10
CA GLU A 83 9.31 2.14 10.21
C GLU A 83 9.10 2.71 8.80
N GLU A 84 8.00 3.42 8.55
CA GLU A 84 7.73 4.12 7.29
C GLU A 84 7.80 3.18 6.05
N LEU A 85 7.26 1.97 6.20
CA LEU A 85 7.32 0.91 5.18
C LEU A 85 6.25 1.04 4.10
N LEU A 86 5.27 1.93 4.30
CA LEU A 86 4.14 2.16 3.41
C LEU A 86 3.94 3.66 3.21
N ASP A 87 3.42 4.05 2.04
CA ASP A 87 3.11 5.45 1.72
C ASP A 87 1.61 5.74 1.88
N TYR A 88 0.77 4.71 1.66
CA TYR A 88 -0.68 4.78 1.76
C TYR A 88 -1.21 3.67 2.67
N ALA A 89 -1.87 4.03 3.77
CA ALA A 89 -2.51 3.08 4.65
C ALA A 89 -3.92 2.75 4.14
N ARG A 90 -4.13 1.46 3.82
CA ARG A 90 -5.39 0.91 3.30
C ARG A 90 -6.30 0.44 4.42
N ILE A 91 -6.83 1.36 5.22
CA ILE A 91 -7.65 1.01 6.38
C ILE A 91 -9.03 0.53 5.93
N ASP A 92 -9.38 -0.71 6.22
CA ASP A 92 -10.75 -1.22 6.07
C ASP A 92 -11.55 -0.98 7.36
N LEU A 93 -12.62 -0.18 7.27
CA LEU A 93 -13.43 0.19 8.44
C LEU A 93 -14.19 -1.00 9.05
N CYS A 94 -14.56 -1.98 8.24
CA CYS A 94 -15.29 -3.17 8.68
C CYS A 94 -14.36 -4.19 9.34
N ILE A 95 -13.09 -4.21 8.96
CA ILE A 95 -12.10 -5.16 9.48
C ILE A 95 -11.37 -4.60 10.70
N VAL A 96 -10.97 -3.32 10.68
CA VAL A 96 -10.08 -2.72 11.69
C VAL A 96 -10.75 -2.46 13.06
N GLY A 97 -12.03 -2.79 13.20
CA GLY A 97 -12.82 -2.52 14.41
C GLY A 97 -13.56 -1.17 14.39
N GLY A 98 -13.87 -0.64 13.22
CA GLY A 98 -14.75 0.52 13.06
C GLY A 98 -14.05 1.88 13.12
N LEU A 99 -14.87 2.94 13.08
CA LEU A 99 -14.41 4.34 12.94
C LEU A 99 -13.47 4.80 14.07
N THR A 100 -13.67 4.32 15.30
CA THR A 100 -12.84 4.75 16.42
C THR A 100 -11.42 4.20 16.31
N GLU A 101 -11.25 2.95 15.89
CA GLU A 101 -9.92 2.37 15.71
C GLU A 101 -9.25 2.93 14.46
N ALA A 102 -10.01 3.05 13.36
CA ALA A 102 -9.54 3.69 12.12
C ALA A 102 -9.01 5.10 12.36
N ARG A 103 -9.70 5.92 13.17
CA ARG A 103 -9.25 7.29 13.49
C ARG A 103 -7.93 7.31 14.27
N LYS A 104 -7.69 6.34 15.17
CA LYS A 104 -6.41 6.26 15.88
C LYS A 104 -5.26 5.95 14.91
N ILE A 105 -5.49 5.05 13.96
CA ILE A 105 -4.50 4.70 12.93
C ILE A 105 -4.27 5.89 12.01
N ALA A 106 -5.32 6.56 11.56
CA ALA A 106 -5.21 7.75 10.70
C ALA A 106 -4.36 8.86 11.34
N ASN A 107 -4.61 9.18 12.61
CA ASN A 107 -3.82 10.17 13.34
C ASN A 107 -2.36 9.73 13.55
N TRP A 108 -2.10 8.42 13.61
CA TRP A 108 -0.74 7.90 13.70
C TRP A 108 -0.02 8.02 12.34
N CYS A 109 -0.68 7.66 11.24
CA CYS A 109 -0.15 7.86 9.90
C CYS A 109 0.18 9.32 9.61
N GLU A 110 -0.65 10.26 10.09
CA GLU A 110 -0.45 11.70 9.92
C GLU A 110 0.94 12.16 10.41
N THR A 111 1.44 11.63 11.53
CA THR A 111 2.76 12.01 12.06
C THR A 111 3.93 11.45 11.26
N HIS A 112 3.68 10.49 10.37
CA HIS A 112 4.68 9.83 9.52
C HIS A 112 4.55 10.21 8.04
N TYR A 113 3.76 11.25 7.71
CA TYR A 113 3.46 11.65 6.32
C TYR A 113 2.83 10.53 5.47
N ILE A 114 2.21 9.55 6.12
CA ILE A 114 1.51 8.45 5.48
C ILE A 114 0.09 8.89 5.16
N LYS A 115 -0.32 8.75 3.90
CA LYS A 115 -1.66 9.10 3.45
C LYS A 115 -2.65 7.97 3.72
N ILE A 116 -3.93 8.28 3.83
CA ILE A 116 -4.99 7.29 4.06
C ILE A 116 -5.79 7.07 2.78
N VAL A 117 -5.97 5.81 2.38
CA VAL A 117 -6.84 5.40 1.27
C VAL A 117 -7.71 4.25 1.78
N PRO A 118 -8.89 4.51 2.34
CA PRO A 118 -9.68 3.45 2.95
C PRO A 118 -10.04 2.35 1.94
N HIS A 119 -9.98 1.09 2.38
CA HIS A 119 -10.52 -0.02 1.61
C HIS A 119 -12.03 -0.08 1.82
N ASN A 120 -12.77 -0.19 0.72
CA ASN A 120 -14.22 -0.33 0.73
C ASN A 120 -14.64 -1.37 -0.33
N PRO A 121 -14.66 -2.66 0.03
CA PRO A 121 -15.08 -3.72 -0.90
C PRO A 121 -16.59 -3.75 -1.12
N LEU A 122 -17.37 -2.97 -0.37
CA LEU A 122 -18.83 -3.06 -0.32
C LEU A 122 -19.56 -1.99 -1.15
N GLY A 123 -18.87 -0.93 -1.60
CA GLY A 123 -19.47 0.16 -2.37
C GLY A 123 -20.12 1.22 -1.49
#